data_AF-A0A098L9X5-F1
#
_entry.id   AF-A0A098L9X5-F1
#
_cell.length_a   1.000
_cell.length_b   1.000
_cell.length_c   1.000
_cell.angle_alpha   90.00
_cell.angle_beta   90.00
_cell.angle_gamma   90.00
#
_symmetry.space_group_name_H-M   'P 1'
#
loop_
_entity.id
_entity.type
_entity.pdbx_description
1 polymer ?
#
loop_
_entity_poly.entity_id
_entity_poly.type
_entity_poly.pdbx_seq_one_letter_code
_entity_poly.pdbx_strand_id
1 'polypeptide(L)'
;MINSPEVYFFYFFAAIIVGSALFLIITKNVVYSAFALLSTLLGVAGLFVLASADFLGIMQIVIYIGGILLLFMFAIMFANKLTGQHYIITEHKNLLSGIILGIAVFIIFATAILNAGYKEHLSYYPNKSTVSGIGIELMTAYVLPFEFAGVFLFAALIGASIVAGHLIKDKIKK
;
A
#
# COMPACT_ATOMS: atom_id res chain seq x y z
N MET A 1 13.99 -27.59 5.39
CA MET A 1 12.92 -26.58 5.19
C MET A 1 13.41 -25.13 5.30
N ILE A 2 14.48 -24.81 6.05
CA ILE A 2 15.01 -23.42 6.17
C ILE A 2 16.05 -23.06 5.07
N ASN A 3 16.58 -24.03 4.32
CA ASN A 3 17.69 -23.83 3.38
C ASN A 3 17.27 -23.58 1.92
N SER A 4 15.99 -23.28 1.67
CA SER A 4 15.53 -22.92 0.32
C SER A 4 15.88 -21.46 0.04
N PRO A 5 16.42 -21.10 -1.15
CA PRO A 5 16.79 -19.71 -1.47
C PRO A 5 15.62 -18.73 -1.27
N GLU A 6 14.38 -19.19 -1.47
CA GLU A 6 13.13 -18.43 -1.28
C GLU A 6 12.96 -17.89 0.15
N VAL A 7 13.39 -18.63 1.18
CA VAL A 7 13.26 -18.22 2.58
C VAL A 7 14.15 -17.02 2.88
N TYR A 8 15.36 -16.97 2.29
CA TYR A 8 16.25 -15.83 2.43
C TYR A 8 15.68 -14.57 1.77
N PHE A 9 15.10 -14.72 0.56
CA PHE A 9 14.42 -13.61 -0.10
C PHE A 9 13.20 -13.12 0.68
N PHE A 10 12.42 -14.04 1.27
CA PHE A 10 11.29 -13.68 2.13
C PHE A 10 11.74 -12.81 3.31
N TYR A 11 12.73 -13.26 4.09
CA TYR A 11 13.24 -12.48 5.22
C TYR A 11 13.88 -11.16 4.79
N PHE A 12 14.53 -11.12 3.63
CA PHE A 12 15.09 -9.89 3.07
C PHE A 12 13.98 -8.85 2.79
N PHE A 13 12.93 -9.22 2.07
CA PHE A 13 11.82 -8.30 1.80
C PHE A 13 11.04 -7.94 3.06
N ALA A 14 10.81 -8.90 3.96
CA ALA A 14 10.16 -8.64 5.25
C ALA A 14 10.96 -7.65 6.10
N ALA A 15 12.29 -7.79 6.16
CA ALA A 15 13.15 -6.87 6.88
C ALA A 15 13.12 -5.46 6.28
N ILE A 16 13.10 -5.35 4.94
CA ILE A 16 12.93 -4.06 4.25
C ILE A 16 11.60 -3.42 4.66
N ILE A 17 10.48 -4.16 4.56
CA ILE A 17 9.13 -3.66 4.91
C ILE A 17 9.08 -3.15 6.34
N VAL A 18 9.55 -3.94 7.30
CA VAL A 18 9.50 -3.56 8.72
C VAL A 18 10.43 -2.39 8.99
N GLY A 19 11.65 -2.42 8.44
CA GLY A 19 12.62 -1.33 8.60
C GLY A 19 12.12 -0.01 8.01
N SER A 20 11.55 -0.04 6.80
CA SER A 20 11.01 1.14 6.14
C SER A 20 9.72 1.64 6.80
N ALA A 21 8.86 0.74 7.31
CA ALA A 21 7.68 1.12 8.08
C ALA A 21 8.03 1.77 9.42
N LEU A 22 9.08 1.30 10.11
CA LEU A 22 9.57 1.97 11.33
C LEU A 22 10.14 3.35 11.00
N PHE A 23 10.99 3.45 9.98
CA PHE A 23 11.55 4.72 9.54
C PHE A 23 10.47 5.72 9.10
N LEU A 24 9.43 5.24 8.43
CA LEU A 24 8.25 6.03 8.01
C LEU A 24 7.59 6.74 9.20
N ILE A 25 7.40 6.03 10.32
CA ILE A 25 6.71 6.54 11.52
C ILE A 25 7.60 7.47 12.36
N ILE A 26 8.91 7.17 12.41
CA ILE A 26 9.88 7.96 13.19
C ILE A 26 10.21 9.29 12.49
N THR A 27 10.18 9.30 11.16
CA THR A 27 10.61 10.45 10.38
C THR A 27 9.59 11.57 10.43
N LYS A 28 10.03 12.77 10.82
CA LYS A 28 9.20 13.99 10.88
C LYS A 28 9.01 14.67 9.52
N ASN A 29 9.79 14.29 8.51
CA ASN A 29 9.76 14.91 7.20
C ASN A 29 8.96 14.03 6.24
N VAL A 30 7.81 14.58 5.83
CA VAL A 30 6.82 13.88 4.99
C VAL A 30 7.40 13.38 3.66
N VAL A 31 8.40 14.05 3.10
CA VAL A 31 9.05 13.59 1.86
C VAL A 31 9.85 12.32 2.10
N TYR A 32 10.69 12.29 3.14
CA TYR A 32 11.43 11.07 3.50
C TYR A 32 10.49 9.95 3.93
N SER A 33 9.39 10.26 4.61
CA SER A 33 8.31 9.32 4.90
C SER A 33 7.71 8.74 3.61
N ALA A 34 7.45 9.55 2.57
CA ALA A 34 6.93 9.05 1.30
C ALA A 34 7.92 8.09 0.58
N PHE A 35 9.23 8.38 0.62
CA PHE A 35 10.26 7.45 0.11
C PHE A 35 10.37 6.17 0.97
N ALA A 36 10.17 6.26 2.28
CA ALA A 36 10.09 5.08 3.14
C ALA A 36 8.90 4.19 2.75
N LEU A 37 7.74 4.81 2.47
CA LEU A 37 6.55 4.12 1.98
C LEU A 37 6.79 3.46 0.62
N LEU A 38 7.51 4.13 -0.30
CA LEU A 38 7.93 3.53 -1.59
C LEU A 38 8.66 2.20 -1.36
N SER A 39 9.66 2.20 -0.48
CA SER A 39 10.44 1.00 -0.13
C SER A 39 9.56 -0.10 0.47
N THR A 40 8.60 0.27 1.33
CA THR A 40 7.61 -0.67 1.87
C THR A 40 6.78 -1.32 0.76
N LEU A 41 6.23 -0.52 -0.15
CA LEU A 41 5.36 -1.03 -1.23
C LEU A 41 6.14 -1.89 -2.24
N LEU A 42 7.40 -1.57 -2.50
CA LEU A 42 8.29 -2.41 -3.31
C LEU A 42 8.59 -3.74 -2.62
N GLY A 43 8.84 -3.71 -1.30
CA GLY A 43 9.00 -4.94 -0.52
C GLY A 43 7.76 -5.83 -0.57
N VAL A 44 6.57 -5.24 -0.45
CA VAL A 44 5.29 -5.97 -0.56
C VAL A 44 5.11 -6.57 -1.95
N ALA A 45 5.46 -5.86 -3.02
CA ALA A 45 5.43 -6.41 -4.38
C ALA A 45 6.36 -7.63 -4.50
N GLY A 46 7.55 -7.58 -3.89
CA GLY A 46 8.48 -8.72 -3.82
C GLY A 46 7.88 -9.92 -3.06
N LEU A 47 7.18 -9.68 -1.95
CA LEU A 47 6.46 -10.74 -1.22
C LEU A 47 5.31 -11.36 -2.04
N PHE A 48 4.58 -10.57 -2.84
CA PHE A 48 3.55 -11.12 -3.73
C PHE A 48 4.14 -12.03 -4.81
N VAL A 49 5.27 -11.67 -5.41
CA VAL A 49 5.95 -12.54 -6.38
C VAL A 49 6.42 -13.83 -5.71
N LEU A 50 7.00 -13.75 -4.52
CA LEU A 50 7.40 -14.94 -3.74
C LEU A 50 6.21 -15.82 -3.36
N ALA A 51 5.04 -15.23 -3.11
CA ALA A 51 3.79 -15.94 -2.84
C ALA A 51 3.12 -16.51 -4.11
N SER A 52 3.80 -16.53 -5.26
CA SER A 52 3.26 -16.96 -6.56
C SER A 52 2.05 -16.12 -7.04
N ALA A 53 1.94 -14.88 -6.58
CA ALA A 53 0.91 -13.91 -6.97
C ALA A 53 1.49 -12.84 -7.91
N ASP A 54 1.94 -13.26 -9.09
CA ASP A 54 2.63 -12.43 -10.08
C ASP A 54 1.79 -11.25 -10.59
N PHE A 55 0.50 -11.46 -10.89
CA PHE A 55 -0.40 -10.37 -11.29
C PHE A 55 -0.53 -9.32 -10.17
N LEU A 56 -0.76 -9.73 -8.93
CA LEU A 56 -0.88 -8.80 -7.80
C LEU A 56 0.43 -8.04 -7.57
N GLY A 57 1.59 -8.70 -7.69
CA GLY A 57 2.90 -8.05 -7.61
C GLY A 57 3.08 -6.94 -8.64
N ILE A 58 2.70 -7.18 -9.90
CA ILE A 58 2.76 -6.17 -10.96
C ILE A 58 1.76 -5.05 -10.71
N MET A 59 0.52 -5.37 -10.33
CA MET A 59 -0.49 -4.36 -10.01
C MET A 59 -0.09 -3.49 -8.81
N GLN A 60 0.64 -4.05 -7.83
CA GLN A 60 1.24 -3.30 -6.72
C GLN A 60 2.16 -2.19 -7.22
N ILE A 61 2.99 -2.50 -8.22
CA ILE A 61 3.91 -1.53 -8.82
C ILE A 61 3.16 -0.52 -9.67
N VAL A 62 2.25 -0.96 -10.53
CA VAL A 62 1.55 -0.06 -11.48
C VAL A 62 0.58 0.88 -10.76
N ILE A 63 -0.27 0.38 -9.87
CA ILE A 63 -1.32 1.18 -9.23
C ILE A 63 -0.79 1.91 -8.01
N TYR A 64 -0.22 1.19 -7.04
CA TYR A 64 0.13 1.80 -5.76
C TYR A 64 1.38 2.66 -5.86
N ILE A 65 2.44 2.14 -6.50
CA ILE A 65 3.66 2.91 -6.67
C ILE A 65 3.50 3.93 -7.82
N GLY A 66 3.10 3.45 -9.01
CA GLY A 66 3.04 4.27 -10.22
C GLY A 66 1.92 5.33 -10.22
N GLY A 67 0.74 5.00 -9.69
CA GLY A 67 -0.39 5.91 -9.66
C GLY A 67 -0.47 6.69 -8.34
N ILE A 68 -0.82 5.97 -7.28
CA ILE A 68 -1.28 6.55 -6.01
C ILE A 68 -0.14 7.25 -5.28
N LEU A 69 0.97 6.56 -5.05
CA LEU A 69 2.09 7.09 -4.28
C LEU A 69 2.74 8.27 -5.01
N LEU A 70 2.98 8.17 -6.32
CA LEU A 70 3.56 9.28 -7.09
C LEU A 70 2.64 10.51 -7.07
N LEU A 71 1.32 10.35 -7.21
CA LEU A 71 0.37 11.44 -7.07
C LEU A 71 0.45 12.10 -5.68
N PHE A 72 0.48 11.30 -4.61
CA PHE A 72 0.64 11.80 -3.25
C PHE A 72 1.99 12.51 -3.05
N MET A 73 3.08 11.97 -3.58
CA MET A 73 4.40 12.60 -3.51
C MET A 73 4.38 13.98 -4.17
N PHE A 74 3.82 14.11 -5.37
CA PHE A 74 3.67 15.41 -6.01
C PHE A 74 2.82 16.38 -5.18
N ALA A 75 1.70 15.91 -4.62
CA ALA A 75 0.84 16.73 -3.78
C ALA A 75 1.56 17.23 -2.52
N ILE A 76 2.28 16.35 -1.82
CA ILE A 76 3.05 16.69 -0.61
C ILE A 76 4.18 17.67 -0.94
N MET A 77 4.94 17.41 -2.01
CA MET A 77 6.05 18.29 -2.41
C MET A 77 5.56 19.68 -2.81
N PHE A 78 4.44 19.76 -3.52
CA PHE A 78 3.80 21.02 -3.88
C PHE A 78 3.32 21.78 -2.64
N ALA A 79 2.63 21.11 -1.71
CA ALA A 79 2.14 21.70 -0.48
C ALA A 79 3.29 22.22 0.41
N ASN A 80 4.38 21.47 0.52
CA ASN A 80 5.55 21.88 1.32
C ASN A 80 6.15 23.20 0.79
N LYS A 81 6.19 23.39 -0.53
CA LYS A 81 6.69 24.62 -1.16
C LYS A 81 5.82 25.84 -0.87
N LEU A 82 4.50 25.66 -0.71
CA LEU A 82 3.55 26.76 -0.47
C LEU A 82 3.59 27.30 0.97
N THR A 83 3.89 26.46 1.95
CA THR A 83 3.83 26.83 3.38
C THR A 83 5.08 27.59 3.85
N GLY A 84 6.15 27.65 3.05
CA GLY A 84 7.40 28.35 3.39
C GLY A 84 8.18 27.76 4.58
N GLN A 85 7.63 26.76 5.27
CA GLN A 85 8.35 25.95 6.23
C GLN A 85 9.09 24.84 5.50
N HIS A 86 10.34 24.59 5.86
CA HIS A 86 11.16 23.55 5.23
C HIS A 86 10.63 22.11 5.47
N TYR A 87 9.64 21.93 6.36
CA TYR A 87 9.15 20.64 6.81
C TYR A 87 7.74 20.76 7.41
N ILE A 88 6.81 19.91 6.98
CA ILE A 88 5.51 19.71 7.64
C ILE A 88 5.77 18.85 8.87
N ILE A 89 5.79 19.45 10.06
CA ILE A 89 6.07 18.75 11.32
C ILE A 89 4.83 17.98 11.78
N THR A 90 4.99 16.69 12.02
CA THR A 90 4.00 15.91 12.76
C THR A 90 4.25 16.07 14.26
N GLU A 91 3.29 16.63 15.01
CA GLU A 91 3.36 16.65 16.46
C GLU A 91 2.82 15.34 17.04
N HIS A 92 3.68 14.59 17.74
CA HIS A 92 3.28 13.34 18.37
C HIS A 92 2.81 13.60 19.81
N LYS A 93 1.62 14.18 19.96
CA LYS A 93 1.11 14.62 21.27
C LYS A 93 0.73 13.47 22.21
N ASN A 94 0.62 12.24 21.69
CA ASN A 94 0.11 11.06 22.40
C ASN A 94 0.90 9.77 22.07
N LEU A 95 2.25 9.84 22.08
CA LEU A 95 3.10 8.68 21.77
C LEU A 95 2.81 7.46 22.64
N LEU A 96 2.63 7.68 23.95
CA LEU A 96 2.52 6.60 24.92
C LEU A 96 1.21 5.81 24.74
N SER A 97 0.09 6.49 24.54
CA SER A 97 -1.18 5.81 24.25
C SER A 97 -1.18 5.15 22.86
N GLY A 98 -0.53 5.76 21.86
CA GLY A 98 -0.37 5.17 20.54
C GLY A 98 0.44 3.87 20.56
N ILE A 99 1.54 3.83 21.32
CA ILE A 99 2.38 2.63 21.47
C ILE A 99 1.59 1.52 22.20
N ILE A 100 0.90 1.85 23.29
CA ILE A 100 0.09 0.87 24.05
C ILE A 100 -0.97 0.26 23.13
N LEU A 101 -1.70 1.08 22.38
CA LEU A 101 -2.73 0.60 21.47
C LEU A 101 -2.13 -0.24 20.33
N GLY A 102 -1.00 0.20 19.76
CA GLY A 102 -0.30 -0.54 18.71
C GLY A 102 0.16 -1.93 19.17
N ILE A 103 0.74 -2.03 20.36
CA ILE A 103 1.16 -3.31 20.95
C ILE A 103 -0.05 -4.19 21.25
N ALA A 104 -1.12 -3.63 21.82
CA ALA A 104 -2.34 -4.38 22.10
C ALA A 104 -2.93 -4.99 20.83
N VAL A 105 -3.04 -4.20 19.76
CA VAL A 105 -3.52 -4.67 18.45
C VAL A 105 -2.58 -5.72 17.86
N PHE A 106 -1.26 -5.52 17.95
CA PHE A 106 -0.29 -6.51 17.49
C PHE A 106 -0.43 -7.85 18.21
N ILE A 107 -0.59 -7.85 19.55
CA ILE A 107 -0.79 -9.07 20.34
C ILE A 107 -2.08 -9.77 19.93
N ILE A 108 -3.18 -9.02 19.72
CA ILE A 108 -4.46 -9.58 19.27
C ILE A 108 -4.29 -10.27 17.93
N PHE A 109 -3.68 -9.62 16.94
CA PHE A 109 -3.45 -10.25 15.64
C PHE A 109 -2.47 -11.43 15.71
N ALA A 110 -1.39 -11.32 16.48
CA ALA A 110 -0.41 -12.39 16.63
C ALA A 110 -1.05 -13.64 17.26
N THR A 111 -1.83 -13.46 18.33
CA THR A 111 -2.55 -14.58 18.97
C THR A 111 -3.64 -15.16 18.08
N ALA A 112 -4.38 -14.33 17.34
CA ALA A 112 -5.37 -14.80 16.37
C ALA A 112 -4.73 -15.66 15.27
N ILE A 113 -3.60 -15.23 14.71
CA ILE A 113 -2.86 -15.96 13.67
C ILE A 113 -2.30 -17.28 14.22
N LEU A 114 -1.67 -17.26 15.40
CA LEU A 114 -1.09 -18.47 16.00
C LEU A 114 -2.15 -19.52 16.37
N ASN A 115 -3.35 -19.08 16.76
CA ASN A 115 -4.45 -19.96 17.15
C ASN A 115 -5.36 -20.36 15.98
N ALA A 116 -5.17 -19.82 14.77
CA ALA A 116 -6.04 -20.08 13.63
C ALA A 116 -5.98 -21.53 13.11
N GLY A 117 -5.01 -22.33 13.56
CA GLY A 117 -4.92 -23.75 13.21
C GLY A 117 -4.76 -23.99 11.71
N TYR A 118 -3.96 -23.16 11.04
CA TYR A 118 -3.71 -23.29 9.60
C TYR A 118 -3.20 -24.69 9.28
N LYS A 119 -3.97 -25.43 8.47
CA LYS A 119 -3.49 -26.68 7.88
C LYS A 119 -2.59 -26.31 6.73
N GLU A 120 -1.30 -26.66 6.81
CA GLU A 120 -0.38 -26.52 5.69
C GLU A 120 -0.92 -27.31 4.49
N HIS A 121 -1.53 -26.62 3.54
CA HIS A 121 -1.69 -27.15 2.20
C HIS A 121 -0.36 -26.95 1.50
N LEU A 122 0.52 -27.96 1.59
CA LEU A 122 1.70 -28.10 0.74
C LEU A 122 1.28 -28.46 -0.69
N SER A 123 0.33 -27.71 -1.25
CA SER A 123 -0.05 -27.82 -2.64
C SER A 123 1.04 -27.14 -3.45
N TYR A 124 1.81 -27.95 -4.18
CA TYR A 124 2.71 -27.47 -5.22
C TYR A 124 1.89 -26.63 -6.21
N TYR A 125 2.04 -25.30 -6.14
CA TYR A 125 1.46 -24.41 -7.12
C TYR A 125 2.34 -24.47 -8.37
N PRO A 126 1.86 -25.04 -9.49
CA PRO A 126 2.62 -24.99 -10.72
C PRO A 126 2.84 -23.52 -11.08
N ASN A 127 4.04 -23.22 -11.59
CA ASN A 127 4.51 -21.90 -12.00
C ASN A 127 3.72 -21.40 -13.23
N LYS A 128 2.41 -21.19 -13.06
CA LYS A 128 1.47 -20.70 -14.05
C LYS A 128 1.10 -19.29 -13.67
N SER A 129 1.18 -18.39 -14.64
CA SER A 129 0.79 -16.98 -14.47
C SER A 129 -0.64 -16.86 -13.92
N THR A 130 -0.82 -16.10 -12.85
CA THR A 130 -2.14 -15.88 -12.22
C THR A 130 -3.07 -15.01 -13.06
N VAL A 131 -2.55 -14.32 -14.08
CA VAL A 131 -3.29 -13.39 -14.95
C VAL A 131 -4.53 -14.03 -15.57
N SER A 132 -4.37 -15.22 -16.17
CA SER A 132 -5.50 -15.87 -16.85
C SER A 132 -6.58 -16.33 -15.87
N GLY A 133 -6.19 -16.82 -14.68
CA GLY A 133 -7.13 -17.26 -13.65
C GLY A 133 -7.96 -16.09 -13.13
N ILE A 134 -7.28 -15.01 -12.75
CA ILE A 134 -7.93 -13.78 -12.27
C ILE A 134 -8.81 -13.18 -13.37
N GLY A 135 -8.35 -13.15 -14.63
CA GLY A 135 -9.13 -12.64 -15.75
C GLY A 135 -10.43 -13.39 -15.98
N ILE A 136 -10.42 -14.72 -15.92
CA ILE A 136 -11.64 -15.53 -16.05
C ILE A 136 -12.57 -15.28 -14.87
N GLU A 137 -12.07 -15.34 -13.64
CA GLU A 137 -12.87 -15.12 -12.43
C GLU A 137 -13.52 -13.73 -12.40
N LEU A 138 -12.82 -12.69 -12.86
CA LEU A 138 -13.38 -11.34 -12.99
C LEU A 138 -14.52 -11.25 -14.01
N MET A 139 -14.47 -12.05 -15.08
CA MET A 139 -15.48 -12.05 -16.14
C MET A 139 -16.64 -13.02 -15.89
N THR A 140 -16.51 -13.93 -14.91
CA THR A 140 -17.54 -14.93 -14.59
C THR A 140 -18.12 -14.71 -13.19
N ALA A 141 -17.38 -15.06 -12.14
CA ALA A 141 -17.85 -15.05 -10.76
C ALA A 141 -17.92 -13.64 -10.16
N TYR A 142 -16.99 -12.75 -10.55
CA TYR A 142 -16.84 -11.41 -9.98
C TYR A 142 -17.26 -10.28 -10.94
N VAL A 143 -18.11 -10.58 -11.92
CA VAL A 143 -18.58 -9.59 -12.90
C VAL A 143 -19.28 -8.39 -12.26
N LEU A 144 -20.12 -8.64 -11.25
CA LEU A 144 -20.86 -7.58 -10.55
C LEU A 144 -19.91 -6.66 -9.76
N PRO A 145 -19.03 -7.15 -8.86
CA PRO A 145 -18.00 -6.30 -8.23
C PRO A 145 -17.13 -5.53 -9.22
N PHE A 146 -16.77 -6.14 -10.36
CA PHE A 146 -15.97 -5.48 -11.40
C PHE A 146 -16.71 -4.29 -12.02
N GLU A 147 -18.00 -4.45 -12.34
CA GLU A 147 -18.84 -3.37 -12.86
C GLU A 147 -19.03 -2.25 -11.84
N PHE A 148 -19.28 -2.60 -10.56
CA PHE A 148 -19.36 -1.61 -9.48
C PHE A 148 -18.06 -0.82 -9.30
N ALA A 149 -16.90 -1.48 -9.42
CA ALA A 149 -15.61 -0.78 -9.38
C ALA A 149 -15.46 0.21 -10.56
N GLY A 150 -15.93 -0.17 -11.76
CA GLY A 150 -15.95 0.71 -12.93
C GLY A 150 -16.81 1.95 -12.71
N VAL A 151 -18.05 1.78 -12.25
CA VAL A 151 -18.95 2.90 -11.91
C VAL A 151 -18.38 3.77 -10.79
N PHE A 152 -17.75 3.14 -9.78
CA PHE A 152 -17.10 3.85 -8.68
C PHE A 152 -15.94 4.72 -9.17
N LEU A 153 -15.08 4.20 -10.06
CA LEU A 153 -13.98 4.97 -10.66
C LEU A 153 -14.49 6.11 -11.55
N PHE A 154 -15.58 5.90 -12.29
CA PHE A 154 -16.23 6.95 -13.07
C PHE A 154 -16.78 8.07 -12.18
N ALA A 155 -17.47 7.71 -11.09
CA ALA A 155 -17.97 8.67 -10.11
C ALA A 155 -16.82 9.43 -9.42
N ALA A 156 -15.73 8.74 -9.07
CA ALA A 156 -14.54 9.36 -8.50
C ALA A 156 -13.89 10.38 -9.46
N LEU A 157 -13.81 10.05 -10.76
CA LEU A 157 -13.30 10.96 -11.79
C LEU A 157 -14.16 12.22 -11.92
N ILE A 158 -15.49 12.07 -11.96
CA ILE A 158 -16.42 13.21 -11.98
C ILE A 158 -16.24 14.08 -10.73
N GLY A 159 -16.21 13.45 -9.55
CA GLY A 159 -16.02 14.13 -8.27
C GLY A 159 -14.71 14.93 -8.23
N ALA A 160 -13.60 14.30 -8.60
CA ALA A 160 -12.30 14.95 -8.65
C ALA A 160 -12.28 16.14 -9.65
N SER A 161 -12.89 15.96 -10.83
CA SER A 161 -12.97 17.03 -11.84
C SER A 161 -13.78 18.24 -11.38
N ILE A 162 -14.91 18.03 -10.69
CA ILE A 162 -15.75 19.11 -10.17
C ILE A 162 -15.02 19.89 -9.07
N VAL A 163 -14.34 19.19 -8.17
CA VAL A 163 -13.56 19.82 -7.09
C VAL A 163 -12.42 20.65 -7.68
N ALA A 164 -11.65 20.07 -8.61
CA ALA A 164 -10.58 20.79 -9.28
C ALA A 164 -11.09 22.02 -10.06
N GLY A 165 -12.25 21.89 -10.73
CA GLY A 165 -12.87 22.98 -11.48
C GLY A 165 -13.35 24.15 -10.60
N HIS A 166 -13.93 23.88 -9.43
CA HIS A 166 -14.37 24.93 -8.50
C HIS A 166 -13.20 25.76 -7.96
N LEU A 167 -12.08 25.10 -7.64
CA LEU A 167 -10.87 25.78 -7.13
C LEU A 167 -10.29 26.79 -8.13
N ILE A 168 -10.47 26.56 -9.44
CA ILE A 168 -10.02 27.49 -10.49
C ILE A 168 -10.94 28.71 -10.57
N LYS A 169 -12.26 28.50 -10.46
CA LYS A 169 -13.26 29.58 -10.59
C LYS A 169 -13.18 30.60 -9.45
N ASP A 170 -12.95 30.15 -8.23
CA ASP A 170 -12.83 31.04 -7.07
C ASP A 170 -11.55 31.92 -7.12
N LYS A 171 -10.48 31.43 -7.76
CA LYS A 171 -9.26 32.22 -7.99
C LYS A 171 -9.42 33.32 -9.05
N ILE A 172 -10.36 33.19 -9.99
CA ILE A 172 -10.61 34.18 -11.06
C ILE A 172 -11.52 35.31 -10.56
N LYS A 173 -12.32 35.06 -9.52
CA LYS A 173 -13.28 36.02 -8.96
C LYS A 173 -12.68 36.94 -7.87
N LYS A 174 -11.44 36.68 -7.46
CA LYS A 174 -10.62 37.51 -6.57
C LYS A 174 -9.57 38.23 -7.40
#